data_AF-A0A2H0DNT2-F1
#
_entry.id   AF-A0A2H0DNT2-F1
#
_cell.length_a   1.000
_cell.length_b   1.000
_cell.length_c   1.000
_cell.angle_alpha   90.00
_cell.angle_beta   90.00
_cell.angle_gamma   90.00
#
_symmetry.space_group_name_H-M   'P 1'
#
loop_
_entity.id
_entity.type
_entity.pdbx_description
1 polymer ?
#
loop_
_entity_poly.entity_id
_entity_poly.type
_entity_poly.pdbx_seq_one_letter_code
_entity_poly.pdbx_strand_id
1 'polypeptide(L)'
;MKTVIVSAALAVFSPFSAFAAEAARPTMESLFLDYSKTQLGPLKEKDSKAKYLYTIQLEKSRLTHKLLRTVYENAYDLYKQGDFDGSRELTRKILSMDPSFQDAAILHRAAIELNGTSKPMLSERKLVEDRFEEGLSLYRQGRLVEASQRWEEASKLSPGNFKARYWLKKVRGELADEHYRRGQTAYRQHRLRDALDQWYAALVLNPKYPRLMGVISKAESELRRQEANSKLQEALNLYGQGKTQESLKLLDDVLRIEPGEEKAQKLIAEIRLEIAKQHVAQGRKLYRGRDYTTAIKEWNRAVEFGYDPRRANVLIARARNQMRKEIEAKRQAEERARLEAERKAREEEERRRREEEERRRAEEEAARTLEAEQPEAPPDPEPSDEENKRRAIKHWNAGIIYFQKGDYAKARDEWLLCKQFDTGNSDCQTGLQRLDSTYGGGL
;
A
#
# COMPACT_ATOMS: atom_id res chain seq x y z
N MET A 1 26.15 94.96 -36.31
CA MET A 1 24.86 95.40 -36.86
C MET A 1 23.80 94.36 -36.48
N LYS A 2 22.73 94.80 -35.79
CA LYS A 2 21.32 94.29 -35.73
C LYS A 2 21.09 92.76 -35.75
N THR A 3 20.29 92.06 -34.94
CA THR A 3 19.20 92.28 -33.95
C THR A 3 18.75 90.83 -33.60
N VAL A 4 18.84 90.34 -32.36
CA VAL A 4 17.78 90.23 -31.33
C VAL A 4 16.65 89.19 -31.61
N ILE A 5 16.74 88.05 -30.88
CA ILE A 5 15.75 87.31 -30.05
C ILE A 5 14.49 86.69 -30.71
N VAL A 6 14.25 85.38 -30.52
CA VAL A 6 13.19 84.78 -29.66
C VAL A 6 13.40 83.25 -29.48
N SER A 7 13.17 82.85 -28.23
CA SER A 7 13.22 81.56 -27.53
C SER A 7 12.55 80.35 -28.17
N ALA A 8 13.06 79.15 -27.85
CA ALA A 8 12.23 77.97 -27.57
C ALA A 8 12.96 77.02 -26.61
N ALA A 9 12.21 76.57 -25.61
CA ALA A 9 12.65 76.00 -24.34
C ALA A 9 13.22 74.58 -24.43
N LEU A 10 14.18 74.30 -23.53
CA LEU A 10 14.48 72.96 -23.06
C LEU A 10 13.24 72.35 -22.42
N ALA A 11 12.66 71.33 -23.05
CA ALA A 11 11.75 70.39 -22.40
C ALA A 11 12.51 69.09 -22.18
N VAL A 12 12.86 68.85 -20.91
CA VAL A 12 13.23 67.55 -20.38
C VAL A 12 12.00 66.64 -20.53
N PHE A 13 11.99 65.80 -21.55
CA PHE A 13 11.04 64.70 -21.63
C PHE A 13 11.74 63.42 -21.19
N SER A 14 11.43 63.05 -19.94
CA SER A 14 11.67 61.73 -19.37
C SER A 14 11.30 60.63 -20.37
N PRO A 15 12.04 59.51 -20.43
CA PRO A 15 11.64 58.39 -21.24
C PRO A 15 10.34 57.85 -20.66
N PHE A 16 9.26 58.01 -21.43
CA PHE A 16 8.03 57.27 -21.22
C PHE A 16 8.41 55.79 -21.18
N SER A 17 8.21 55.18 -20.02
CA SER A 17 8.30 53.74 -19.86
C SER A 17 7.26 53.11 -20.78
N ALA A 18 7.69 52.73 -21.98
CA ALA A 18 6.94 51.78 -22.78
C ALA A 18 6.94 50.48 -21.98
N PHE A 19 5.85 50.24 -21.26
CA PHE A 19 5.41 48.91 -20.88
C PHE A 19 5.15 48.15 -22.19
N ALA A 20 6.24 47.71 -22.83
CA ALA A 20 6.18 46.56 -23.69
C ALA A 20 5.80 45.41 -22.76
N ALA A 21 4.53 45.00 -22.84
CA ALA A 21 4.13 43.70 -22.37
C ALA A 21 4.97 42.69 -23.17
N GLU A 22 6.13 42.37 -22.62
CA GLU A 22 6.93 41.23 -23.03
C GLU A 22 6.03 40.03 -22.73
N ALA A 23 5.29 39.61 -23.76
CA ALA A 23 4.54 38.38 -23.74
C ALA A 23 5.57 37.30 -23.44
N ALA A 24 5.62 36.90 -22.17
CA ALA A 24 6.55 35.92 -21.65
C ALA A 24 6.53 34.74 -22.62
N ARG A 25 7.68 34.48 -23.26
CA ARG A 25 7.87 33.26 -24.03
C ARG A 25 7.47 32.12 -23.11
N PRO A 26 6.58 31.21 -23.51
CA PRO A 26 6.15 30.15 -22.63
C PRO A 26 7.38 29.35 -22.21
N THR A 27 7.77 29.50 -20.94
CA THR A 27 8.83 28.70 -20.33
C THR A 27 8.35 27.24 -20.33
N MET A 28 9.27 26.27 -20.37
CA MET A 28 8.90 24.85 -20.31
C MET A 28 7.98 24.54 -19.12
N GLU A 29 8.11 25.28 -18.01
CA GLU A 29 7.21 25.21 -16.86
C GLU A 29 5.78 25.69 -17.14
N SER A 30 5.58 26.72 -17.99
CA SER A 30 4.22 27.13 -18.42
C SER A 30 3.56 26.15 -19.40
N LEU A 31 4.36 25.28 -20.03
CA LEU A 31 3.90 24.13 -20.80
C LEU A 31 3.63 22.90 -19.92
N PHE A 32 4.14 22.89 -18.68
CA PHE A 32 3.71 21.97 -17.62
C PHE A 32 2.46 22.54 -16.95
N LEU A 33 1.31 22.25 -17.56
CA LEU A 33 -0.06 22.40 -17.06
C LEU A 33 -0.24 23.01 -15.66
N ASP A 34 -0.95 24.15 -15.64
CA ASP A 34 -1.64 24.73 -14.48
C ASP A 34 -2.61 23.69 -13.86
N TYR A 35 -2.06 22.96 -12.90
CA TYR A 35 -2.63 21.75 -12.27
C TYR A 35 -3.76 22.03 -11.28
N SER A 36 -4.14 23.30 -11.13
CA SER A 36 -5.18 23.76 -10.20
C SER A 36 -6.60 23.51 -10.71
N LYS A 37 -6.79 23.26 -12.02
CA LYS A 37 -8.12 23.12 -12.66
C LYS A 37 -8.61 21.70 -12.84
N THR A 38 -7.79 20.68 -12.60
CA THR A 38 -8.23 19.29 -12.58
C THR A 38 -8.82 18.98 -11.21
N GLN A 39 -10.14 19.08 -11.09
CA GLN A 39 -10.92 18.72 -9.90
C GLN A 39 -10.81 17.23 -9.58
N LEU A 40 -9.67 16.79 -9.04
CA LEU A 40 -9.48 15.41 -8.61
C LEU A 40 -9.08 15.42 -7.13
N GLY A 41 -10.06 15.07 -6.29
CA GLY A 41 -9.91 14.94 -4.85
C GLY A 41 -8.85 13.91 -4.43
N PRO A 42 -8.63 13.75 -3.11
CA PRO A 42 -7.48 13.02 -2.57
C PRO A 42 -7.43 11.55 -3.03
N LEU A 43 -6.40 11.24 -3.82
CA LEU A 43 -6.15 9.95 -4.49
C LEU A 43 -5.78 8.84 -3.50
N LYS A 44 -6.70 7.91 -3.23
CA LYS A 44 -6.49 6.77 -2.30
C LYS A 44 -6.21 5.40 -2.94
N GLU A 45 -6.13 5.26 -4.26
CA GLU A 45 -5.92 3.95 -4.92
C GLU A 45 -4.72 3.91 -5.87
N LYS A 46 -4.02 2.77 -5.90
CA LYS A 46 -2.90 2.46 -6.80
C LYS A 46 -3.29 2.61 -8.28
N ASP A 47 -4.54 2.27 -8.61
CA ASP A 47 -5.11 2.40 -9.95
C ASP A 47 -5.31 3.86 -10.36
N SER A 48 -5.63 4.74 -9.41
CA SER A 48 -5.79 6.17 -9.66
C SER A 48 -4.45 6.85 -9.95
N LYS A 49 -3.37 6.42 -9.30
CA LYS A 49 -2.00 6.88 -9.60
C LYS A 49 -1.52 6.39 -10.98
N ALA A 50 -1.83 5.15 -11.34
CA ALA A 50 -1.50 4.63 -12.67
C ALA A 50 -2.25 5.38 -13.78
N LYS A 51 -3.56 5.63 -13.60
CA LYS A 51 -4.37 6.47 -14.51
C LYS A 51 -3.79 7.88 -14.64
N TYR A 52 -3.39 8.48 -13.52
CA TYR A 52 -2.76 9.81 -13.49
C TYR A 52 -1.45 9.88 -14.28
N LEU A 53 -0.53 8.94 -14.06
CA LEU A 53 0.74 8.89 -14.79
C LEU A 53 0.52 8.68 -16.29
N TYR A 54 -0.43 7.81 -16.64
CA TYR A 54 -0.82 7.60 -18.03
C TYR A 54 -1.37 8.87 -18.67
N THR A 55 -2.23 9.63 -17.96
CA THR A 55 -2.74 10.91 -18.48
C THR A 55 -1.64 11.95 -18.72
N ILE A 56 -0.66 12.06 -17.82
CA ILE A 56 0.49 12.96 -18.01
C ILE A 56 1.32 12.52 -19.22
N GLN A 57 1.56 11.22 -19.37
CA GLN A 57 2.30 10.69 -20.51
C GLN A 57 1.59 10.97 -21.84
N LEU A 58 0.25 10.85 -21.88
CA LEU A 58 -0.56 11.17 -23.05
C LEU A 58 -0.51 12.66 -23.39
N GLU A 59 -0.67 13.54 -22.40
CA GLU A 59 -0.60 14.99 -22.65
C GLU A 59 0.81 15.41 -23.08
N LYS A 60 1.86 14.84 -22.49
CA LYS A 60 3.24 15.04 -22.95
C LYS A 60 3.40 14.61 -24.41
N SER A 61 2.96 13.40 -24.76
CA SER A 61 2.99 12.88 -26.13
C SER A 61 2.24 13.79 -27.11
N ARG A 62 1.07 14.28 -26.72
CA ARG A 62 0.25 15.20 -27.50
C ARG A 62 0.96 16.53 -27.74
N LEU A 63 1.53 17.12 -26.70
CA LEU A 63 2.29 18.37 -26.80
C LEU A 63 3.54 18.21 -27.65
N THR A 64 4.29 17.11 -27.48
CA THR A 64 5.45 16.80 -28.32
C THR A 64 5.04 16.62 -29.77
N HIS A 65 3.95 15.89 -30.06
CA HIS A 65 3.49 15.70 -31.43
C HIS A 65 3.05 17.03 -32.08
N LYS A 66 2.36 17.89 -31.33
CA LYS A 66 1.97 19.23 -31.80
C LYS A 66 3.20 20.09 -32.11
N LEU A 67 4.21 20.08 -31.23
CA LEU A 67 5.47 20.80 -31.44
C LEU A 67 6.19 20.28 -32.68
N LEU A 68 6.37 18.96 -32.80
CA LEU A 68 7.04 18.33 -33.93
C LEU A 68 6.35 18.64 -35.26
N ARG A 69 5.02 18.73 -35.26
CA ARG A 69 4.25 19.15 -36.43
C ARG A 69 4.55 20.58 -36.86
N THR A 70 4.65 21.53 -35.92
CA THR A 70 5.04 22.91 -36.23
C THR A 70 6.48 22.98 -36.76
N VAL A 71 7.41 22.21 -36.19
CA VAL A 71 8.79 22.12 -36.70
C VAL A 71 8.82 21.50 -38.10
N TYR A 72 7.95 20.51 -38.37
CA TYR A 72 7.80 19.90 -39.68
C TYR A 72 7.27 20.90 -40.72
N GLU A 73 6.27 21.70 -40.37
CA GLU A 73 5.72 22.75 -41.25
C GLU A 73 6.81 23.74 -41.67
N ASN A 74 7.64 24.20 -40.72
CA ASN A 74 8.80 25.04 -41.01
C ASN A 74 9.82 24.34 -41.92
N ALA A 75 10.11 23.06 -41.68
CA ALA A 75 11.02 22.28 -42.52
C ALA A 75 10.48 22.10 -43.96
N TYR A 76 9.17 21.98 -44.10
CA TYR A 76 8.50 21.87 -45.38
C TYR A 76 8.47 23.20 -46.15
N ASP A 77 8.35 24.33 -45.46
CA ASP A 77 8.46 25.65 -46.08
C ASP A 77 9.88 25.93 -46.61
N LEU A 78 10.92 25.56 -45.85
CA LEU A 78 12.31 25.62 -46.33
C LEU A 78 12.53 24.73 -47.55
N TYR A 79 11.97 23.51 -47.54
CA TYR A 79 12.00 22.60 -48.69
C TYR A 79 11.40 23.24 -49.94
N LYS A 80 10.22 23.87 -49.81
CA LYS A 80 9.56 24.58 -50.92
C LYS A 80 10.34 25.79 -51.43
N GLN A 81 11.09 26.45 -50.57
CA GLN A 81 11.97 27.57 -50.94
C GLN A 81 13.24 27.08 -51.66
N GLY A 82 13.49 25.76 -51.68
CA GLY A 82 14.69 25.15 -52.24
C GLY A 82 15.86 25.09 -51.26
N ASP A 83 15.67 25.49 -50.00
CA ASP A 83 16.65 25.33 -48.92
C ASP A 83 16.59 23.90 -48.37
N PHE A 84 17.22 22.98 -49.11
CA PHE A 84 17.26 21.57 -48.76
C PHE A 84 18.15 21.29 -47.55
N ASP A 85 19.23 22.06 -47.34
CA ASP A 85 20.10 21.90 -46.19
C ASP A 85 19.36 22.30 -44.89
N GLY A 86 18.69 23.45 -44.88
CA GLY A 86 17.86 23.89 -43.76
C GLY A 86 16.72 22.90 -43.46
N SER A 87 16.03 22.41 -44.50
CA SER A 87 14.99 21.38 -44.34
C SER A 87 15.54 20.06 -43.78
N ARG A 88 16.70 19.60 -44.26
CA ARG A 88 17.38 18.39 -43.76
C ARG A 88 17.76 18.53 -42.30
N GLU A 89 18.29 19.67 -41.90
CA GLU A 89 18.70 19.92 -40.52
C GLU A 89 17.52 19.89 -39.54
N LEU A 90 16.37 20.47 -39.91
CA LEU A 90 15.15 20.43 -39.11
C LEU A 90 14.50 19.05 -39.07
N THR A 91 14.40 18.37 -40.21
CA THR A 91 13.84 17.01 -40.27
C THR A 91 14.69 16.00 -39.50
N ARG A 92 16.03 16.12 -39.53
CA ARG A 92 16.93 15.32 -38.70
C ARG A 92 16.68 15.52 -37.20
N LYS A 93 16.41 16.75 -36.76
CA LYS A 93 16.01 17.03 -35.37
C LYS A 93 14.68 16.37 -35.02
N ILE A 94 13.68 16.45 -35.91
CA ILE A 94 12.40 15.76 -35.72
C ILE A 94 12.62 14.26 -35.54
N LEU A 95 13.40 13.63 -36.43
CA LEU A 95 13.66 12.19 -36.39
C LEU A 95 14.49 11.75 -35.19
N SER A 96 15.32 12.63 -34.62
CA SER A 96 16.04 12.36 -33.37
C SER A 96 15.12 12.33 -32.14
N MET A 97 14.00 13.06 -32.18
CA MET A 97 13.00 13.11 -31.12
C MET A 97 11.92 12.04 -31.31
N ASP A 98 11.49 11.82 -32.55
CA ASP A 98 10.50 10.83 -32.94
C ASP A 98 10.93 10.15 -34.25
N PRO A 99 11.62 8.99 -34.16
CA PRO A 99 12.00 8.21 -35.33
C PRO A 99 10.81 7.69 -36.14
N SER A 100 9.60 7.65 -35.55
CA SER A 100 8.38 7.16 -36.20
C SER A 100 7.62 8.23 -37.00
N PHE A 101 8.10 9.48 -37.00
CA PHE A 101 7.49 10.58 -37.73
C PHE A 101 7.69 10.41 -39.25
N GLN A 102 6.78 9.66 -39.89
CA GLN A 102 6.88 9.24 -41.29
C GLN A 102 7.03 10.43 -42.26
N ASP A 103 6.25 11.49 -42.08
CA ASP A 103 6.25 12.66 -42.97
C ASP A 103 7.63 13.35 -42.99
N ALA A 104 8.28 13.47 -41.82
CA ALA A 104 9.62 14.02 -41.68
C ALA A 104 10.69 13.08 -42.27
N ALA A 105 10.51 11.76 -42.16
CA ALA A 105 11.41 10.78 -42.77
C ALA A 105 11.37 10.83 -44.31
N ILE A 106 10.18 11.03 -44.89
CA ILE A 106 10.01 11.22 -46.34
C ILE A 106 10.68 12.53 -46.77
N LEU A 107 10.37 13.63 -46.08
CA LEU A 107 10.93 14.94 -46.40
C LEU A 107 12.45 14.99 -46.25
N HIS A 108 13.00 14.36 -45.20
CA HIS A 108 14.44 14.25 -44.97
C HIS A 108 15.16 13.53 -46.12
N ARG A 109 14.62 12.39 -46.58
CA ARG A 109 15.19 11.65 -47.72
C ARG A 109 15.16 12.49 -48.99
N ALA A 110 14.03 13.14 -49.28
CA ALA A 110 13.91 14.02 -50.44
C ALA A 110 14.87 15.21 -50.37
N ALA A 111 15.06 15.82 -49.20
CA ALA A 111 16.01 16.91 -49.01
C ALA A 111 17.48 16.46 -49.25
N ILE A 112 17.84 15.23 -48.86
CA ILE A 112 19.16 14.67 -49.17
C ILE A 112 19.34 14.49 -50.68
N GLU A 113 18.35 13.91 -51.36
CA GLU A 113 18.43 13.63 -52.80
C GLU A 113 18.49 14.90 -53.67
N LEU A 114 17.85 15.97 -53.21
CA LEU A 114 17.82 17.25 -53.93
C LEU A 114 18.95 18.20 -53.53
N ASN A 115 19.78 17.83 -52.56
CA ASN A 115 20.84 18.70 -52.07
C ASN A 115 21.90 18.98 -53.15
N GLY A 116 22.33 20.23 -53.27
CA GLY A 116 23.30 20.65 -54.29
C GLY A 116 22.76 20.72 -55.72
N THR A 117 21.46 20.61 -55.93
CA THR A 117 20.85 20.76 -57.27
C THR A 117 20.82 22.23 -57.72
N SER A 118 21.23 22.50 -58.96
CA SER A 118 21.26 23.88 -59.50
C SER A 118 19.87 24.45 -59.83
N LYS A 119 18.85 23.60 -59.94
CA LYS A 119 17.46 23.99 -60.23
C LYS A 119 16.48 23.28 -59.28
N PRO A 120 16.30 23.80 -58.04
CA PRO A 120 15.51 23.14 -57.00
C PRO A 120 14.10 22.75 -57.43
N MET A 121 13.31 23.68 -57.98
CA MET A 121 11.90 23.43 -58.34
C MET A 121 11.73 22.39 -59.47
N LEU A 122 12.62 22.39 -60.47
CA LEU A 122 12.57 21.38 -61.54
C LEU A 122 13.00 20.01 -61.04
N SER A 123 14.00 19.96 -60.17
CA SER A 123 14.51 18.73 -59.57
C SER A 123 13.48 18.10 -58.64
N GLU A 124 12.80 18.91 -57.83
CA GLU A 124 11.66 18.48 -57.01
C GLU A 124 10.54 17.92 -57.88
N ARG A 125 10.12 18.64 -58.91
CA ARG A 125 9.04 18.19 -59.81
C ARG A 125 9.40 16.86 -60.48
N LYS A 126 10.66 16.71 -60.92
CA LYS A 126 11.15 15.46 -61.50
C LYS A 126 11.14 14.34 -60.47
N LEU A 127 11.65 14.57 -59.25
CA LEU A 127 11.62 13.58 -58.17
C LEU A 127 10.20 13.08 -57.89
N VAL A 128 9.23 13.99 -57.80
CA VAL A 128 7.82 13.64 -57.57
C VAL A 128 7.24 12.81 -58.72
N GLU A 129 7.59 13.13 -59.97
CA GLU A 129 7.17 12.36 -61.14
C GLU A 129 7.84 10.97 -61.17
N ASP A 130 9.15 10.90 -60.93
CA ASP A 130 9.90 9.64 -60.86
C ASP A 130 9.29 8.71 -59.80
N ARG A 131 8.98 9.21 -58.60
CA ARG A 131 8.28 8.45 -57.55
C ARG A 131 6.88 8.01 -57.98
N PHE A 132 6.17 8.85 -58.72
CA PHE A 132 4.85 8.51 -59.25
C PHE A 132 4.92 7.38 -60.29
N GLU A 133 5.88 7.45 -61.21
CA GLU A 133 6.13 6.43 -62.25
C GLU A 133 6.62 5.11 -61.66
N GLU A 134 7.52 5.15 -60.67
CA GLU A 134 7.93 3.97 -59.89
C GLU A 134 6.71 3.29 -59.26
N GLY A 135 5.81 4.06 -58.65
CA GLY A 135 4.57 3.54 -58.07
C GLY A 135 3.70 2.83 -59.12
N LEU A 136 3.57 3.38 -60.33
CA LEU A 136 2.86 2.74 -61.44
C LEU A 136 3.54 1.44 -61.89
N SER A 137 4.86 1.42 -61.97
CA SER A 137 5.62 0.22 -62.31
C SER A 137 5.42 -0.89 -61.29
N LEU A 138 5.56 -0.58 -60.00
CA LEU A 138 5.33 -1.51 -58.89
C LEU A 138 3.89 -2.03 -58.85
N TYR A 139 2.92 -1.17 -59.13
CA TYR A 139 1.52 -1.55 -59.22
C TYR A 139 1.25 -2.55 -60.36
N ARG A 140 1.85 -2.34 -61.54
CA ARG A 140 1.76 -3.29 -62.66
C ARG A 140 2.39 -4.65 -62.32
N GLN A 141 3.40 -4.67 -61.45
CA GLN A 141 4.02 -5.88 -60.93
C GLN A 141 3.20 -6.55 -59.80
N GLY A 142 2.07 -5.96 -59.37
CA GLY A 142 1.26 -6.46 -58.26
C GLY A 142 1.84 -6.15 -56.87
N ARG A 143 2.92 -5.37 -56.77
CA ARG A 143 3.58 -5.00 -55.51
C ARG A 143 2.86 -3.83 -54.86
N LEU A 144 1.61 -4.06 -54.43
CA LEU A 144 0.67 -3.02 -53.98
C LEU A 144 1.18 -2.22 -52.77
N VAL A 145 1.84 -2.87 -51.81
CA VAL A 145 2.38 -2.20 -50.61
C VAL A 145 3.45 -1.19 -51.00
N GLU A 146 4.40 -1.59 -51.83
CA GLU A 146 5.50 -0.72 -52.28
C GLU A 146 5.00 0.38 -53.21
N ALA A 147 4.05 0.06 -54.10
CA ALA A 147 3.37 1.07 -54.91
C ALA A 147 2.68 2.14 -54.04
N SER A 148 2.01 1.72 -52.96
CA SER A 148 1.37 2.64 -52.01
C SER A 148 2.40 3.54 -51.30
N GLN A 149 3.57 3.01 -50.96
CA GLN A 149 4.65 3.79 -50.34
C GLN A 149 5.17 4.87 -51.30
N ARG A 150 5.40 4.54 -52.57
CA ARG A 150 5.86 5.51 -53.58
C ARG A 150 4.84 6.61 -53.86
N TRP A 151 3.56 6.27 -53.95
CA TRP A 151 2.52 7.29 -54.11
C TRP A 151 2.25 8.09 -52.84
N GLU A 152 2.49 7.53 -51.65
CA GLU A 152 2.48 8.28 -50.40
C GLU A 152 3.63 9.28 -50.35
N GLU A 153 4.85 8.87 -50.72
CA GLU A 153 6.00 9.78 -50.87
C GLU A 153 5.66 10.93 -51.82
N ALA A 154 5.20 10.63 -53.03
CA ALA A 154 4.81 11.64 -54.02
C ALA A 154 3.70 12.58 -53.52
N SER A 155 2.69 12.05 -52.81
CA SER A 155 1.59 12.85 -52.25
C SER A 155 2.00 13.71 -51.06
N LYS A 156 3.04 13.33 -50.31
CA LYS A 156 3.54 14.09 -49.14
C LYS A 156 4.48 15.20 -49.57
N LEU A 157 5.35 14.92 -50.54
CA LEU A 157 6.23 15.93 -51.14
C LEU A 157 5.41 16.98 -51.90
N SER A 158 4.43 16.54 -52.70
CA SER A 158 3.52 17.42 -53.43
C SER A 158 2.04 17.16 -53.10
N PRO A 159 1.47 17.85 -52.10
CA PRO A 159 0.05 17.74 -51.73
C PRO A 159 -0.93 18.08 -52.88
N GLY A 160 -0.48 18.85 -53.86
CA GLY A 160 -1.22 19.20 -55.08
C GLY A 160 -1.22 18.11 -56.16
N ASN A 161 -0.47 17.02 -55.99
CA ASN A 161 -0.45 15.92 -56.96
C ASN A 161 -1.72 15.04 -56.83
N PHE A 162 -2.78 15.46 -57.54
CA PHE A 162 -4.06 14.73 -57.56
C PHE A 162 -3.93 13.31 -58.11
N LYS A 163 -2.99 13.05 -59.04
CA LYS A 163 -2.76 11.71 -59.59
C LYS A 163 -2.22 10.77 -58.51
N ALA A 164 -1.16 11.17 -57.79
CA ALA A 164 -0.59 10.38 -56.70
C ALA A 164 -1.64 10.08 -55.61
N ARG A 165 -2.43 11.08 -55.22
CA ARG A 165 -3.53 10.90 -54.25
C ARG A 165 -4.61 9.94 -54.73
N TYR A 166 -4.99 10.02 -56.01
CA TYR A 166 -5.97 9.12 -56.60
C TYR A 166 -5.46 7.66 -56.58
N TRP A 167 -4.25 7.43 -57.07
CA TRP A 167 -3.65 6.09 -57.11
C TRP A 167 -3.38 5.54 -55.71
N LEU A 168 -2.91 6.36 -54.77
CA LEU A 168 -2.77 6.00 -53.37
C LEU A 168 -4.10 5.55 -52.75
N LYS A 169 -5.18 6.30 -52.99
CA LYS A 169 -6.53 5.92 -52.52
C LYS A 169 -6.98 4.60 -53.14
N LYS A 170 -6.73 4.42 -54.44
CA LYS A 170 -7.10 3.20 -55.18
C LYS A 170 -6.39 1.97 -54.58
N VAL A 171 -5.07 2.01 -54.45
CA VAL A 171 -4.29 0.87 -53.93
C VAL A 171 -4.58 0.58 -52.47
N ARG A 172 -4.84 1.60 -51.64
CA ARG A 172 -5.30 1.39 -50.26
C ARG A 172 -6.65 0.69 -50.22
N GLY A 173 -7.55 0.98 -51.15
CA GLY A 173 -8.80 0.25 -51.33
C GLY A 173 -8.58 -1.23 -51.67
N GLU A 174 -7.70 -1.51 -52.63
CA GLU A 174 -7.37 -2.89 -53.04
C GLU A 174 -6.68 -3.68 -51.91
N LEU A 175 -5.75 -3.05 -51.18
CA LEU A 175 -5.14 -3.65 -49.99
C LEU A 175 -6.18 -3.91 -48.89
N ALA A 176 -7.09 -2.97 -48.66
CA ALA A 176 -8.17 -3.15 -47.69
C ALA A 176 -9.10 -4.31 -48.08
N ASP A 177 -9.42 -4.47 -49.38
CA ASP A 177 -10.19 -5.61 -49.89
C ASP A 177 -9.47 -6.94 -49.63
N GLU A 178 -8.15 -6.98 -49.83
CA GLU A 178 -7.35 -8.17 -49.57
C GLU A 178 -7.35 -8.54 -48.09
N HIS A 179 -7.11 -7.57 -47.21
CA HIS A 179 -7.21 -7.76 -45.76
C HIS A 179 -8.62 -8.20 -45.35
N TYR A 180 -9.66 -7.63 -45.95
CA TYR A 180 -11.04 -8.04 -45.70
C TYR A 180 -11.29 -9.51 -46.07
N ARG A 181 -10.81 -9.97 -47.25
CA ARG A 181 -10.90 -11.38 -47.67
C ARG A 181 -10.15 -12.31 -46.73
N ARG A 182 -8.93 -11.95 -46.31
CA ARG A 182 -8.14 -12.73 -45.34
C ARG A 182 -8.86 -12.83 -43.99
N GLY A 183 -9.43 -11.73 -43.51
CA GLY A 183 -10.23 -11.71 -42.30
C GLY A 183 -11.47 -12.60 -42.40
N GLN A 184 -12.17 -12.61 -43.53
CA GLN A 184 -13.28 -13.56 -43.76
C GLN A 184 -12.83 -15.01 -43.71
N THR A 185 -11.69 -15.34 -44.33
CA THR A 185 -11.15 -16.71 -44.31
C THR A 185 -10.78 -17.14 -42.90
N ALA A 186 -10.11 -16.27 -42.12
CA ALA A 186 -9.81 -16.53 -40.72
C ALA A 186 -11.09 -16.69 -39.86
N TYR A 187 -12.10 -15.86 -40.10
CA TYR A 187 -13.39 -15.93 -39.41
C TYR A 187 -14.11 -17.25 -39.69
N ARG A 188 -14.14 -17.73 -40.95
CA ARG A 188 -14.69 -19.04 -41.31
C ARG A 188 -13.93 -20.20 -40.65
N GLN A 189 -12.67 -20.00 -40.31
CA GLN A 189 -11.84 -20.98 -39.59
C GLN A 189 -11.93 -20.83 -38.07
N HIS A 190 -12.87 -20.01 -37.57
CA HIS A 190 -13.03 -19.69 -36.13
C HIS A 190 -11.79 -19.06 -35.47
N ARG A 191 -10.86 -18.51 -36.26
CA ARG A 191 -9.71 -17.74 -35.77
C ARG A 191 -10.12 -16.28 -35.61
N LEU A 192 -10.91 -16.00 -34.57
CA LEU A 192 -11.54 -14.69 -34.36
C LEU A 192 -10.52 -13.56 -34.16
N ARG A 193 -9.42 -13.80 -33.43
CA ARG A 193 -8.35 -12.81 -33.24
C ARG A 193 -7.68 -12.44 -34.56
N ASP A 194 -7.22 -13.45 -35.31
CA ASP A 194 -6.64 -13.24 -36.64
C ASP A 194 -7.61 -12.51 -37.59
N ALA A 195 -8.90 -12.84 -37.53
CA ALA A 195 -9.92 -12.16 -38.34
C ALA A 195 -10.03 -10.67 -38.00
N LEU A 196 -10.08 -10.34 -36.71
CA LEU A 196 -10.11 -8.96 -36.23
C LEU A 196 -8.86 -8.19 -36.63
N ASP A 197 -7.67 -8.79 -36.49
CA ASP A 197 -6.41 -8.15 -36.88
C ASP A 197 -6.41 -7.75 -38.36
N GLN A 198 -6.85 -8.67 -39.23
CA GLN A 198 -6.97 -8.38 -40.66
C GLN A 198 -8.02 -7.31 -40.95
N TRP A 199 -9.17 -7.33 -40.26
CA TRP A 199 -10.20 -6.32 -40.45
C TRP A 199 -9.81 -4.94 -39.90
N TYR A 200 -9.06 -4.85 -38.80
CA TYR A 200 -8.50 -3.58 -38.35
C TYR A 200 -7.46 -3.04 -39.33
N ALA A 201 -6.62 -3.89 -39.91
CA ALA A 201 -5.70 -3.48 -40.98
C ALA A 201 -6.46 -2.91 -42.19
N ALA A 202 -7.56 -3.55 -42.61
CA ALA A 202 -8.44 -3.02 -43.65
C ALA A 202 -9.05 -1.65 -43.27
N LEU A 203 -9.45 -1.48 -42.01
CA LEU A 203 -10.03 -0.22 -41.52
C LEU A 203 -9.01 0.92 -41.49
N VAL A 204 -7.76 0.64 -41.13
CA VAL A 204 -6.66 1.62 -41.16
C VAL A 204 -6.41 2.10 -42.61
N LEU A 205 -6.42 1.18 -43.57
CA LEU A 205 -6.22 1.50 -44.99
C LEU A 205 -7.41 2.25 -45.59
N ASN A 206 -8.63 1.87 -45.24
CA ASN A 206 -9.86 2.51 -45.69
C ASN A 206 -10.86 2.69 -44.52
N PRO A 207 -10.82 3.84 -43.83
CA PRO A 207 -11.72 4.11 -42.70
C PRO A 207 -13.22 4.11 -43.06
N LYS A 208 -13.56 4.23 -44.35
CA LYS A 208 -14.95 4.20 -44.85
C LYS A 208 -15.29 2.87 -45.53
N TYR A 209 -14.57 1.79 -45.22
CA TYR A 209 -14.83 0.47 -45.81
C TYR A 209 -16.27 0.01 -45.52
N PRO A 210 -17.07 -0.32 -46.55
CA PRO A 210 -18.47 -0.68 -46.34
C PRO A 210 -18.64 -1.92 -45.46
N ARG A 211 -19.56 -1.86 -44.50
CA ARG A 211 -19.97 -3.00 -43.65
C ARG A 211 -18.88 -3.59 -42.74
N LEU A 212 -17.65 -3.06 -42.75
CA LEU A 212 -16.53 -3.57 -41.94
C LEU A 212 -16.79 -3.43 -40.43
N MET A 213 -17.31 -2.28 -40.01
CA MET A 213 -17.62 -2.02 -38.60
C MET A 213 -18.60 -3.03 -38.00
N GLY A 214 -19.64 -3.42 -38.76
CA GLY A 214 -20.62 -4.40 -38.29
C GLY A 214 -20.02 -5.81 -38.16
N VAL A 215 -19.14 -6.18 -39.09
CA VAL A 215 -18.45 -7.47 -39.08
C VAL A 215 -17.44 -7.54 -37.91
N ILE A 216 -16.66 -6.47 -37.69
CA ILE A 216 -15.77 -6.33 -36.53
C ILE A 216 -16.56 -6.45 -35.22
N SER A 217 -17.62 -5.65 -35.07
CA SER A 217 -18.44 -5.65 -33.84
C SER A 217 -19.03 -7.04 -33.52
N LYS A 218 -19.50 -7.76 -34.55
CA LYS A 218 -19.98 -9.13 -34.40
C LYS A 218 -18.87 -10.07 -33.91
N ALA A 219 -17.71 -10.06 -34.55
CA ALA A 219 -16.61 -10.94 -34.18
C ALA A 219 -15.99 -10.59 -32.82
N GLU A 220 -15.92 -9.31 -32.45
CA GLU A 220 -15.54 -8.90 -31.09
C GLU A 220 -16.51 -9.44 -30.05
N SER A 221 -17.83 -9.38 -30.33
CA SER A 221 -18.84 -9.95 -29.43
C SER A 221 -18.71 -11.45 -29.29
N GLU A 222 -18.42 -12.16 -30.38
CA GLU A 222 -18.17 -13.60 -30.37
C GLU A 222 -16.89 -13.94 -29.60
N LEU A 223 -15.82 -13.16 -29.76
CA LEU A 223 -14.58 -13.36 -29.04
C LEU A 223 -14.76 -13.13 -27.54
N ARG A 224 -15.46 -12.06 -27.13
CA ARG A 224 -15.78 -11.80 -25.72
C ARG A 224 -16.58 -12.96 -25.11
N ARG A 225 -17.58 -13.46 -25.83
CA ARG A 225 -18.36 -14.65 -25.43
C ARG A 225 -17.50 -15.90 -25.30
N GLN A 226 -16.57 -16.12 -26.21
CA GLN A 226 -15.67 -17.27 -26.14
C GLN A 226 -14.76 -17.18 -24.91
N GLU A 227 -14.21 -16.00 -24.62
CA GLU A 227 -13.38 -15.76 -23.44
C GLU A 227 -14.17 -15.90 -22.14
N ALA A 228 -15.38 -15.34 -22.08
CA ALA A 228 -16.31 -15.50 -20.96
C ALA A 228 -16.66 -16.98 -20.73
N ASN A 229 -17.00 -17.72 -21.80
CA ASN A 229 -17.31 -19.14 -21.72
C ASN A 229 -16.11 -19.98 -21.25
N SER A 230 -14.89 -19.69 -21.74
CA SER A 230 -13.68 -20.38 -21.31
C SER A 230 -13.44 -20.21 -19.80
N LYS A 231 -13.55 -18.96 -19.31
CA LYS A 231 -13.42 -18.67 -17.87
C LYS A 231 -14.54 -19.31 -17.04
N LEU A 232 -15.76 -19.36 -17.58
CA LEU A 232 -16.88 -20.04 -16.93
C LEU A 232 -16.61 -21.54 -16.77
N GLN A 233 -16.06 -22.20 -17.80
CA GLN A 233 -15.67 -23.62 -17.71
C GLN A 233 -14.56 -23.86 -16.69
N GLU A 234 -13.56 -22.99 -16.65
CA GLU A 234 -12.50 -23.05 -15.63
C GLU A 234 -13.07 -22.85 -14.22
N ALA A 235 -14.02 -21.93 -14.05
CA ALA A 235 -14.67 -21.68 -12.78
C ALA A 235 -15.50 -22.89 -12.31
N LEU A 236 -16.17 -23.57 -13.24
CA LEU A 236 -16.89 -24.83 -12.97
C LEU A 236 -15.95 -25.95 -12.54
N ASN A 237 -14.78 -26.08 -13.18
CA ASN A 237 -13.78 -27.06 -12.77
C ASN A 237 -13.24 -26.78 -11.37
N LEU A 238 -12.90 -25.52 -11.06
CA LEU A 238 -12.48 -25.10 -9.73
C LEU A 238 -13.57 -25.34 -8.67
N TYR A 239 -14.83 -25.12 -9.02
CA TYR A 239 -15.96 -25.44 -8.15
C TYR A 239 -16.05 -26.96 -7.89
N GLY A 240 -15.91 -27.79 -8.92
CA GLY A 240 -15.87 -29.25 -8.78
C GLY A 240 -14.71 -29.76 -7.92
N GLN A 241 -13.60 -29.01 -7.84
CA GLN A 241 -12.46 -29.28 -6.95
C GLN A 241 -12.68 -28.78 -5.50
N GLY A 242 -13.82 -28.15 -5.20
CA GLY A 242 -14.11 -27.55 -3.90
C GLY A 242 -13.45 -26.19 -3.66
N LYS A 243 -12.76 -25.61 -4.66
CA LYS A 243 -12.09 -24.31 -4.57
C LYS A 243 -13.07 -23.16 -4.82
N THR A 244 -14.03 -23.00 -3.91
CA THR A 244 -15.17 -22.07 -4.05
C THR A 244 -14.75 -20.59 -4.15
N GLN A 245 -13.70 -20.17 -3.44
CA GLN A 245 -13.23 -18.78 -3.49
C GLN A 245 -12.56 -18.42 -4.82
N GLU A 246 -11.73 -19.31 -5.38
CA GLU A 246 -11.09 -19.11 -6.68
C GLU A 246 -12.14 -19.11 -7.80
N SER A 247 -13.11 -20.04 -7.72
CA SER A 247 -14.25 -20.09 -8.63
C SER A 247 -15.05 -18.78 -8.61
N LEU A 248 -15.38 -18.23 -7.43
CA LEU A 248 -16.10 -16.95 -7.33
C LEU A 248 -15.35 -15.79 -8.00
N LYS A 249 -14.04 -15.67 -7.77
CA LYS A 249 -13.23 -14.62 -8.41
C LYS A 249 -13.29 -14.73 -9.93
N LEU A 250 -13.21 -15.95 -10.46
CA LEU A 250 -13.23 -16.18 -11.89
C LEU A 250 -14.62 -15.90 -12.49
N LEU A 251 -15.69 -16.18 -11.75
CA LEU A 251 -17.06 -15.84 -12.15
C LEU A 251 -17.35 -14.34 -12.11
N ASP A 252 -16.82 -13.61 -11.12
CA ASP A 252 -16.88 -12.14 -11.11
C ASP A 252 -16.16 -11.57 -12.36
N ASP A 253 -15.06 -12.20 -12.77
CA ASP A 253 -14.33 -11.91 -13.98
C ASP A 253 -15.14 -12.19 -15.27
N VAL A 254 -15.95 -13.25 -15.28
CA VAL A 254 -16.90 -13.55 -16.37
C VAL A 254 -17.94 -12.44 -16.48
N LEU A 255 -18.54 -12.03 -15.36
CA LEU A 255 -19.54 -10.95 -15.35
C LEU A 255 -18.96 -9.57 -15.72
N ARG A 256 -17.64 -9.37 -15.51
CA ARG A 256 -16.94 -8.17 -15.99
C ARG A 256 -16.79 -8.15 -17.52
N ILE A 257 -16.69 -9.32 -18.17
CA ILE A 257 -16.60 -9.46 -19.63
C ILE A 257 -18.01 -9.42 -20.25
N GLU A 258 -18.93 -10.21 -19.72
CA GLU A 258 -20.32 -10.31 -20.19
C GLU A 258 -21.29 -10.21 -18.99
N PRO A 259 -21.74 -8.97 -18.64
CA PRO A 259 -22.59 -8.73 -17.48
C PRO A 259 -23.92 -9.49 -17.50
N GLY A 260 -24.40 -9.88 -18.68
CA GLY A 260 -25.64 -10.61 -18.91
C GLY A 260 -25.52 -12.14 -18.89
N GLU A 261 -24.36 -12.71 -18.54
CA GLU A 261 -24.18 -14.17 -18.54
C GLU A 261 -24.96 -14.83 -17.38
N GLU A 262 -26.17 -15.30 -17.68
CA GLU A 262 -27.07 -15.88 -16.68
C GLU A 262 -26.49 -17.09 -15.95
N LYS A 263 -25.70 -17.94 -16.64
CA LYS A 263 -25.14 -19.15 -16.02
C LYS A 263 -24.14 -18.77 -14.93
N ALA A 264 -23.30 -17.76 -15.18
CA ALA A 264 -22.36 -17.25 -14.21
C ALA A 264 -23.09 -16.63 -13.00
N GLN A 265 -24.15 -15.86 -13.23
CA GLN A 265 -24.96 -15.28 -12.15
C GLN A 265 -25.59 -16.35 -11.25
N LYS A 266 -26.21 -17.38 -11.86
CA LYS A 266 -26.82 -18.50 -11.13
C LYS A 266 -25.77 -19.25 -10.30
N LEU A 267 -24.63 -19.57 -10.91
CA LEU A 267 -23.55 -20.29 -10.22
C LEU A 267 -22.96 -19.47 -9.05
N ILE A 268 -22.76 -18.16 -9.23
CA ILE A 268 -22.34 -17.27 -8.13
C ILE A 268 -23.34 -17.33 -6.97
N ALA A 269 -24.64 -17.26 -7.26
CA ALA A 269 -25.68 -17.30 -6.24
C ALA A 269 -25.68 -18.64 -5.47
N GLU A 270 -25.50 -19.76 -6.18
CA GLU A 270 -25.39 -21.10 -5.59
C GLU A 270 -24.16 -21.23 -4.68
N ILE A 271 -22.98 -20.84 -5.18
CA ILE A 271 -21.72 -20.92 -4.42
C ILE A 271 -21.78 -20.00 -3.19
N ARG A 272 -22.30 -18.78 -3.34
CA ARG A 272 -22.48 -17.85 -2.21
C ARG A 272 -23.41 -18.44 -1.16
N LEU A 273 -24.53 -19.05 -1.57
CA LEU A 273 -25.45 -19.70 -0.64
C LEU A 273 -24.83 -20.91 0.07
N GLU A 274 -23.98 -21.68 -0.60
CA GLU A 274 -23.24 -22.79 0.01
C GLU A 274 -22.25 -22.28 1.07
N ILE A 275 -21.43 -21.29 0.73
CA ILE A 275 -20.50 -20.63 1.65
C ILE A 275 -21.25 -20.04 2.85
N ALA A 276 -22.38 -19.38 2.61
CA ALA A 276 -23.25 -18.85 3.65
C ALA A 276 -23.73 -19.96 4.61
N LYS A 277 -24.18 -21.11 4.09
CA LYS A 277 -24.60 -22.26 4.92
C LYS A 277 -23.45 -22.82 5.75
N GLN A 278 -22.25 -22.91 5.19
CA GLN A 278 -21.05 -23.35 5.91
C GLN A 278 -20.73 -22.42 7.09
N HIS A 279 -20.71 -21.10 6.88
CA HIS A 279 -20.52 -20.11 7.94
C HIS A 279 -21.62 -20.19 9.02
N VAL A 280 -22.88 -20.42 8.64
CA VAL A 280 -23.96 -20.64 9.62
C VAL A 280 -23.72 -21.88 10.48
N ALA A 281 -23.30 -22.99 9.86
CA ALA A 281 -22.98 -24.22 10.57
C ALA A 281 -21.78 -24.05 11.52
N GLN A 282 -20.73 -23.36 11.09
CA GLN A 282 -19.57 -23.03 11.92
C GLN A 282 -19.95 -22.12 13.09
N GLY A 283 -20.75 -21.08 12.85
CA GLY A 283 -21.25 -20.21 13.93
C GLY A 283 -22.11 -20.97 14.94
N ARG A 284 -22.91 -21.96 14.50
CA ARG A 284 -23.65 -22.86 15.41
C ARG A 284 -22.71 -23.76 16.23
N LYS A 285 -21.61 -24.25 15.65
CA LYS A 285 -20.60 -25.05 16.37
C LYS A 285 -19.90 -24.20 17.44
N LEU A 286 -19.48 -22.99 17.11
CA LEU A 286 -18.85 -22.04 18.04
C LEU A 286 -19.80 -21.62 19.17
N TYR A 287 -21.08 -21.40 18.84
CA TYR A 287 -22.12 -21.12 19.83
C TYR A 287 -22.26 -22.26 20.84
N ARG A 288 -22.22 -23.53 20.40
CA ARG A 288 -22.23 -24.69 21.31
C ARG A 288 -20.96 -24.76 22.17
N GLY A 289 -19.82 -24.32 21.62
CA GLY A 289 -18.56 -24.17 22.33
C GLY A 289 -18.47 -22.94 23.25
N ARG A 290 -19.58 -22.19 23.44
CA ARG A 290 -19.67 -20.95 24.24
C ARG A 290 -18.80 -19.79 23.73
N ASP A 291 -18.22 -19.89 22.54
CA ASP A 291 -17.59 -18.75 21.89
C ASP A 291 -18.63 -17.95 21.10
N TYR A 292 -19.38 -17.14 21.83
CA TYR A 292 -20.45 -16.32 21.27
C TYR A 292 -19.92 -15.21 20.36
N THR A 293 -18.71 -14.70 20.61
CA THR A 293 -18.15 -13.57 19.85
C THR A 293 -17.78 -14.00 18.43
N THR A 294 -17.08 -15.12 18.29
CA THR A 294 -16.71 -15.67 16.99
C THR A 294 -17.95 -16.23 16.27
N ALA A 295 -18.90 -16.83 17.00
CA ALA A 295 -20.18 -17.26 16.41
C ALA A 295 -20.94 -16.12 15.73
N ILE A 296 -21.00 -14.93 16.37
CA ILE A 296 -21.64 -13.74 15.78
C ILE A 296 -20.90 -13.27 14.52
N LYS A 297 -19.56 -13.29 14.52
CA LYS A 297 -18.76 -12.93 13.34
C LYS A 297 -19.06 -13.86 12.16
N GLU A 298 -19.11 -15.17 12.39
CA GLU A 298 -19.44 -16.15 11.35
C GLU A 298 -20.86 -15.96 10.80
N TRP A 299 -21.85 -15.66 11.65
CA TRP A 299 -23.22 -15.39 11.18
C TRP A 299 -23.34 -14.07 10.40
N ASN A 300 -22.60 -13.03 10.78
CA ASN A 300 -22.53 -11.81 9.98
C ASN A 300 -21.89 -12.09 8.62
N ARG A 301 -20.82 -12.89 8.59
CA ARG A 301 -20.16 -13.29 7.34
C ARG A 301 -21.10 -14.06 6.43
N ALA A 302 -21.94 -14.93 6.98
CA ALA A 302 -22.96 -15.64 6.20
C ALA A 302 -23.96 -14.70 5.51
N VAL A 303 -24.33 -13.58 6.15
CA VAL A 303 -25.22 -12.57 5.57
C VAL A 303 -24.57 -11.88 4.37
N GLU A 304 -23.27 -11.59 4.43
CA GLU A 304 -22.53 -11.02 3.29
C GLU A 304 -22.57 -11.92 2.06
N PHE A 305 -22.64 -13.23 2.26
CA PHE A 305 -22.76 -14.25 1.20
C PHE A 305 -24.23 -14.59 0.86
N GLY A 306 -25.20 -13.75 1.23
CA GLY A 306 -26.60 -13.88 0.80
C GLY A 306 -27.47 -14.78 1.68
N TYR A 307 -27.04 -15.11 2.91
CA TYR A 307 -27.94 -15.72 3.90
C TYR A 307 -29.03 -14.73 4.34
N ASP A 308 -30.24 -15.24 4.63
CA ASP A 308 -31.35 -14.43 5.11
C ASP A 308 -30.97 -13.62 6.38
N PRO A 309 -30.91 -12.28 6.29
CA PRO A 309 -30.53 -11.43 7.42
C PRO A 309 -31.45 -11.61 8.62
N ARG A 310 -32.75 -11.86 8.41
CA ARG A 310 -33.72 -12.03 9.50
C ARG A 310 -33.38 -13.27 10.33
N ARG A 311 -33.08 -14.39 9.66
CA ARG A 311 -32.68 -15.64 10.32
C ARG A 311 -31.35 -15.50 11.05
N ALA A 312 -30.38 -14.80 10.47
CA ALA A 312 -29.10 -14.54 11.14
C ALA A 312 -29.28 -13.66 12.38
N ASN A 313 -30.09 -12.61 12.29
CA ASN A 313 -30.35 -11.70 13.41
C ASN A 313 -30.97 -12.41 14.62
N VAL A 314 -31.86 -13.40 14.40
CA VAL A 314 -32.41 -14.22 15.49
C VAL A 314 -31.31 -15.02 16.20
N LEU A 315 -30.38 -15.62 15.46
CA LEU A 315 -29.25 -16.36 16.02
C LEU A 315 -28.31 -15.43 16.80
N ILE A 316 -27.96 -14.29 16.21
CA ILE A 316 -27.10 -13.26 16.82
C ILE A 316 -27.72 -12.73 18.10
N ALA A 317 -29.02 -12.41 18.10
CA ALA A 317 -29.72 -11.94 19.29
C ALA A 317 -29.70 -12.99 20.41
N ARG A 318 -29.90 -14.27 20.07
CA ARG A 318 -29.79 -15.37 21.04
C ARG A 318 -28.39 -15.46 21.64
N ALA A 319 -27.33 -15.40 20.84
CA ALA A 319 -25.95 -15.39 21.32
C ALA A 319 -25.61 -14.19 22.20
N ARG A 320 -26.06 -12.99 21.82
CA ARG A 320 -25.88 -11.79 22.65
C ARG A 320 -26.58 -11.90 23.99
N ASN A 321 -27.80 -12.45 24.02
CA ASN A 321 -28.54 -12.65 25.26
C ASN A 321 -27.85 -13.69 26.16
N GLN A 322 -27.39 -14.81 25.60
CA GLN A 322 -26.69 -15.84 26.35
C GLN A 322 -25.35 -15.33 26.91
N MET A 323 -24.58 -14.61 26.10
CA MET A 323 -23.33 -13.97 26.51
C MET A 323 -23.56 -12.98 27.65
N ARG A 324 -24.59 -12.13 27.58
CA ARG A 324 -24.93 -11.19 28.67
C ARG A 324 -25.26 -11.93 29.97
N LYS A 325 -26.09 -12.97 29.90
CA LYS A 325 -26.45 -13.78 31.08
C LYS A 325 -25.23 -14.43 31.72
N GLU A 326 -24.31 -14.97 30.94
CA GLU A 326 -23.09 -15.60 31.47
C GLU A 326 -22.12 -14.59 32.08
N ILE A 327 -21.96 -13.41 31.46
CA ILE A 327 -21.15 -12.32 32.03
C ILE A 327 -21.77 -11.83 33.35
N GLU A 328 -23.09 -11.64 33.39
CA GLU A 328 -23.79 -11.22 34.59
C GLU A 328 -23.72 -12.27 35.70
N ALA A 329 -23.92 -13.55 35.37
CA ALA A 329 -23.78 -14.65 36.32
C ALA A 329 -22.35 -14.76 36.86
N LYS A 330 -21.33 -14.57 36.01
CA LYS A 330 -19.94 -14.56 36.43
C LYS A 330 -19.65 -13.38 37.36
N ARG A 331 -20.13 -12.19 37.03
CA ARG A 331 -20.00 -11.00 37.89
C ARG A 331 -20.67 -11.22 39.24
N GLN A 332 -21.87 -11.78 39.26
CA GLN A 332 -22.58 -12.12 40.51
C GLN A 332 -21.84 -13.20 41.31
N ALA A 333 -21.25 -14.20 40.65
CA ALA A 333 -20.45 -15.23 41.32
C ALA A 333 -19.15 -14.65 41.90
N GLU A 334 -18.45 -13.79 41.16
CA GLU A 334 -17.26 -13.06 41.62
C GLU A 334 -17.59 -12.15 42.82
N GLU A 335 -18.74 -11.46 42.78
CA GLU A 335 -19.23 -10.63 43.88
C GLU A 335 -19.58 -11.46 45.12
N ARG A 336 -20.30 -12.57 44.96
CA ARG A 336 -20.61 -13.50 46.07
C ARG A 336 -19.34 -14.09 46.66
N ALA A 337 -18.38 -14.51 45.84
CA ALA A 337 -17.09 -15.03 46.30
C ALA A 337 -16.30 -13.95 47.06
N ARG A 338 -16.35 -12.69 46.61
CA ARG A 338 -15.75 -11.57 47.33
C ARG A 338 -16.40 -11.34 48.69
N LEU A 339 -17.73 -11.32 48.75
CA LEU A 339 -18.47 -11.15 50.02
C LEU A 339 -18.21 -12.31 50.99
N GLU A 340 -18.13 -13.55 50.48
CA GLU A 340 -17.81 -14.71 51.30
C GLU A 340 -16.36 -14.68 51.80
N ALA A 341 -15.41 -14.27 50.96
CA ALA A 341 -14.02 -14.08 51.36
C ALA A 341 -13.88 -12.96 52.41
N GLU A 342 -14.60 -11.86 52.26
CA GLU A 342 -14.65 -10.77 53.25
C GLU A 342 -15.26 -11.23 54.58
N ARG A 343 -16.34 -12.01 54.54
CA ARG A 343 -16.95 -12.60 55.75
C ARG A 343 -15.97 -13.54 56.45
N LYS A 344 -15.31 -14.44 55.71
CA LYS A 344 -14.29 -15.34 56.25
C LYS A 344 -13.10 -14.59 56.85
N ALA A 345 -12.66 -13.51 56.22
CA ALA A 345 -11.59 -12.66 56.76
C ALA A 345 -12.00 -11.97 58.07
N ARG A 346 -13.24 -11.46 58.17
CA ARG A 346 -13.78 -10.89 59.42
C ARG A 346 -13.91 -11.94 60.52
N GLU A 347 -14.44 -13.12 60.21
CA GLU A 347 -14.54 -14.23 61.17
C GLU A 347 -13.15 -14.68 61.66
N GLU A 348 -12.16 -14.73 60.77
CA GLU A 348 -10.77 -15.04 61.13
C GLU A 348 -10.13 -13.92 61.97
N GLU A 349 -10.36 -12.66 61.63
CA GLU A 349 -9.88 -11.51 62.41
C GLU A 349 -10.52 -11.48 63.81
N GLU A 350 -11.83 -11.73 63.93
CA GLU A 350 -12.50 -11.86 65.22
C GLU A 350 -11.96 -13.04 66.02
N ARG A 351 -11.72 -14.21 65.40
CA ARG A 351 -11.10 -15.34 66.07
C ARG A 351 -9.71 -15.00 66.59
N ARG A 352 -8.87 -14.35 65.78
CA ARG A 352 -7.53 -13.88 66.20
C ARG A 352 -7.63 -12.92 67.37
N ARG A 353 -8.57 -11.96 67.34
CA ARG A 353 -8.80 -11.03 68.46
C ARG A 353 -9.25 -11.75 69.73
N ARG A 354 -10.13 -12.76 69.63
CA ARG A 354 -10.56 -13.57 70.78
C ARG A 354 -9.43 -14.41 71.34
N GLU A 355 -8.65 -15.08 70.49
CA GLU A 355 -7.46 -15.83 70.90
C GLU A 355 -6.44 -14.92 71.59
N GLU A 356 -6.25 -13.69 71.09
CA GLU A 356 -5.37 -12.68 71.69
C GLU A 356 -5.91 -12.17 73.03
N GLU A 357 -7.22 -11.92 73.16
CA GLU A 357 -7.86 -11.57 74.42
C GLU A 357 -7.81 -12.70 75.45
N GLU A 358 -8.04 -13.95 75.05
CA GLU A 358 -7.91 -15.12 75.92
C GLU A 358 -6.48 -15.33 76.37
N ARG A 359 -5.49 -15.17 75.47
CA ARG A 359 -4.07 -15.17 75.85
C ARG A 359 -3.77 -14.07 76.86
N ARG A 360 -4.27 -12.85 76.66
CA ARG A 360 -4.05 -11.73 77.59
C ARG A 360 -4.67 -12.02 78.96
N ARG A 361 -5.88 -12.58 79.00
CA ARG A 361 -6.54 -12.99 80.25
C ARG A 361 -5.79 -14.13 80.96
N ALA A 362 -5.31 -15.12 80.21
CA ALA A 362 -4.50 -16.21 80.77
C ALA A 362 -3.15 -15.70 81.32
N GLU A 363 -2.51 -14.74 80.65
CA GLU A 363 -1.31 -14.05 81.14
C GLU A 363 -1.62 -13.24 82.42
N GLU A 364 -2.75 -12.52 82.48
CA GLU A 364 -3.21 -11.79 83.67
C GLU A 364 -3.57 -12.73 84.85
N GLU A 365 -4.19 -13.89 84.58
CA GLU A 365 -4.53 -14.90 85.59
C GLU A 365 -3.31 -15.66 86.08
N ALA A 366 -2.37 -16.00 85.19
CA ALA A 366 -1.06 -16.56 85.56
C ALA A 366 -0.26 -15.59 86.46
N ALA A 367 -0.31 -14.29 86.16
CA ALA A 367 0.29 -13.26 87.00
C ALA A 367 -0.37 -13.19 88.40
N ARG A 368 -1.70 -13.35 88.49
CA ARG A 368 -2.40 -13.42 89.80
C ARG A 368 -2.11 -14.70 90.57
N THR A 369 -1.93 -15.85 89.92
CA THR A 369 -1.55 -17.10 90.60
C THR A 369 -0.10 -17.07 91.10
N LEU A 370 0.80 -16.37 90.40
CA LEU A 370 2.17 -16.13 90.85
C LEU A 370 2.25 -15.17 92.05
N GLU A 371 1.21 -14.37 92.29
CA GLU A 371 1.12 -13.44 93.43
C GLU A 371 0.43 -14.08 94.66
N ALA A 372 -0.12 -15.29 94.53
CA ALA A 372 -0.94 -15.95 95.56
C ALA A 372 -0.31 -17.19 96.24
N GLU A 373 0.91 -17.59 95.87
CA GLU A 373 1.64 -18.65 96.58
C GLU A 373 3.07 -18.22 96.91
N GLN A 374 3.26 -17.69 98.12
CA GLN A 374 4.53 -17.77 98.84
C GLN A 374 4.46 -18.94 99.83
N PRO A 375 5.52 -19.76 99.89
CA PRO A 375 6.15 -20.05 101.17
C PRO A 375 7.66 -19.76 101.16
N GLU A 376 8.17 -19.66 102.39
CA GLU A 376 9.42 -19.06 102.84
C GLU A 376 10.74 -19.69 102.37
N ALA A 377 11.77 -18.83 102.45
CA ALA A 377 13.23 -18.97 102.29
C ALA A 377 13.91 -20.35 102.49
N PRO A 378 15.08 -20.52 101.83
CA PRO A 378 16.30 -20.74 102.62
C PRO A 378 17.47 -19.79 102.21
N PRO A 379 18.52 -19.69 103.07
CA PRO A 379 19.54 -18.66 103.00
C PRO A 379 20.61 -18.91 101.92
N ASP A 380 21.25 -17.82 101.50
CA ASP A 380 22.34 -17.72 100.50
C ASP A 380 23.42 -18.82 100.61
N PRO A 381 23.96 -19.26 99.46
CA PRO A 381 25.35 -19.63 99.37
C PRO A 381 26.13 -18.62 98.50
N GLU A 382 27.23 -18.14 99.05
CA GLU A 382 28.26 -17.37 98.35
C GLU A 382 28.63 -18.05 97.01
N PRO A 383 28.80 -17.29 95.90
CA PRO A 383 29.02 -17.87 94.60
C PRO A 383 30.38 -18.56 94.57
N SER A 384 30.36 -19.89 94.48
CA SER A 384 31.58 -20.65 94.23
C SER A 384 32.23 -20.17 92.93
N ASP A 385 33.55 -20.06 92.95
CA ASP A 385 34.39 -19.56 91.86
C ASP A 385 34.21 -20.35 90.54
N GLU A 386 33.58 -21.53 90.58
CA GLU A 386 33.20 -22.33 89.40
C GLU A 386 31.90 -21.88 88.70
N GLU A 387 30.92 -21.35 89.43
CA GLU A 387 29.64 -20.93 88.83
C GLU A 387 29.77 -19.59 88.09
N ASN A 388 30.58 -18.69 88.63
CA ASN A 388 30.98 -17.46 87.97
C ASN A 388 31.76 -17.75 86.66
N LYS A 389 32.65 -18.75 86.65
CA LYS A 389 33.33 -19.23 85.43
C LYS A 389 32.35 -19.78 84.39
N ARG A 390 31.33 -20.56 84.82
CA ARG A 390 30.29 -21.06 83.89
C ARG A 390 29.45 -19.93 83.30
N ARG A 391 29.08 -18.93 84.09
CA ARG A 391 28.36 -17.74 83.62
C ARG A 391 29.22 -16.91 82.66
N ALA A 392 30.50 -16.74 82.97
CA ALA A 392 31.46 -16.08 82.07
C ALA A 392 31.57 -16.80 80.71
N ILE A 393 31.67 -18.13 80.68
CA ILE A 393 31.71 -18.92 79.43
C ILE A 393 30.40 -18.75 78.61
N LYS A 394 29.25 -18.70 79.28
CA LYS A 394 27.97 -18.48 78.59
C LYS A 394 27.92 -17.12 77.89
N HIS A 395 28.34 -16.06 78.60
CA HIS A 395 28.42 -14.71 78.04
C HIS A 395 29.49 -14.59 76.95
N TRP A 396 30.62 -15.29 77.09
CA TRP A 396 31.64 -15.40 76.03
C TRP A 396 31.07 -15.97 74.73
N ASN A 397 30.39 -17.12 74.81
CA ASN A 397 29.77 -17.77 73.65
C ASN A 397 28.68 -16.91 73.02
N ALA A 398 27.86 -16.23 73.83
CA ALA A 398 26.85 -15.30 73.34
C ALA A 398 27.47 -14.12 72.57
N GLY A 399 28.56 -13.55 73.09
CA GLY A 399 29.27 -12.47 72.40
C GLY A 399 29.88 -12.90 71.07
N ILE A 400 30.41 -14.13 70.93
CA ILE A 400 30.87 -14.67 69.64
C ILE A 400 29.71 -14.75 68.63
N ILE A 401 28.53 -15.20 69.06
CA ILE A 401 27.35 -15.30 68.18
C ILE A 401 26.94 -13.92 67.67
N TYR A 402 26.92 -12.90 68.53
CA TYR A 402 26.61 -11.53 68.11
C TYR A 402 27.69 -10.92 67.22
N PHE A 403 28.96 -11.22 67.50
CA PHE A 403 30.09 -10.80 66.68
C PHE A 403 30.01 -11.40 65.26
N GLN A 404 29.66 -12.69 65.13
CA GLN A 404 29.44 -13.33 63.82
C GLN A 404 28.23 -12.75 63.08
N LYS A 405 27.21 -12.29 63.79
CA LYS A 405 26.02 -11.64 63.21
C LYS A 405 26.24 -10.16 62.87
N GLY A 406 27.38 -9.58 63.21
CA GLY A 406 27.72 -8.17 62.93
C GLY A 406 27.11 -7.16 63.91
N ASP A 407 26.52 -7.60 65.03
CA ASP A 407 25.95 -6.72 66.07
C ASP A 407 27.00 -6.47 67.16
N TYR A 408 27.96 -5.58 66.85
CA TYR A 408 29.16 -5.35 67.67
C TYR A 408 28.88 -4.68 69.02
N ALA A 409 27.83 -3.86 69.11
CA ALA A 409 27.46 -3.20 70.37
C ALA A 409 27.02 -4.23 71.42
N LYS A 410 26.14 -5.17 71.02
CA LYS A 410 25.71 -6.26 71.91
C LYS A 410 26.83 -7.26 72.20
N ALA A 411 27.70 -7.53 71.22
CA ALA A 411 28.87 -8.37 71.45
C ALA A 411 29.81 -7.79 72.52
N ARG A 412 30.01 -6.45 72.51
CA ARG A 412 30.80 -5.73 73.52
C ARG A 412 30.18 -5.84 74.92
N ASP A 413 28.86 -5.63 75.03
CA ASP A 413 28.16 -5.68 76.31
C ASP A 413 28.21 -7.08 76.94
N GLU A 414 28.02 -8.14 76.13
CA GLU A 414 28.13 -9.53 76.59
C GLU A 414 29.57 -9.90 77.01
N TRP A 415 30.60 -9.41 76.33
CA TRP A 415 31.99 -9.65 76.73
C TRP A 415 32.43 -8.80 77.95
N LEU A 416 31.84 -7.62 78.16
CA LEU A 416 32.00 -6.86 79.41
C LEU A 416 31.38 -7.61 80.60
N LEU A 417 30.19 -8.20 80.41
CA LEU A 417 29.57 -9.06 81.41
C LEU A 417 30.42 -10.30 81.70
N CYS A 418 31.00 -10.94 80.68
CA CYS A 418 31.95 -12.04 80.88
C CYS A 418 33.11 -11.62 81.81
N LYS A 419 33.71 -10.45 81.57
CA LYS A 419 34.82 -9.92 82.40
C LYS A 419 34.38 -9.59 83.83
N GLN A 420 33.13 -9.20 84.04
CA GLN A 420 32.59 -8.92 85.37
C GLN A 420 32.46 -10.19 86.22
N PHE A 421 32.11 -11.32 85.60
CA PHE A 421 31.99 -12.61 86.30
C PHE A 421 33.32 -13.34 86.47
N ASP A 422 34.26 -13.22 85.52
CA ASP A 422 35.60 -13.81 85.63
C ASP A 422 36.67 -12.80 85.19
N THR A 423 37.28 -12.13 86.17
CA THR A 423 38.29 -11.09 85.93
C THR A 423 39.63 -11.64 85.45
N GLY A 424 39.86 -12.97 85.53
CA GLY A 424 41.10 -13.65 85.14
C GLY A 424 41.05 -14.31 83.76
N ASN A 425 39.91 -14.29 83.06
CA ASN A 425 39.75 -14.96 81.77
C ASN A 425 40.39 -14.17 80.61
N SER A 426 41.50 -14.68 80.06
CA SER A 426 42.23 -14.06 78.95
C SER A 426 41.42 -13.97 77.65
N ASP A 427 40.44 -14.85 77.44
CA ASP A 427 39.72 -14.96 76.18
C ASP A 427 38.74 -13.79 76.00
N CYS A 428 38.01 -13.42 77.06
CA CYS A 428 37.10 -12.27 77.05
C CYS A 428 37.85 -10.94 76.90
N GLN A 429 39.07 -10.82 77.45
CA GLN A 429 39.92 -9.65 77.25
C GLN A 429 40.47 -9.57 75.83
N THR A 430 40.84 -10.71 75.23
CA THR A 430 41.29 -10.78 73.82
C THR A 430 40.15 -10.44 72.86
N GLY A 431 38.91 -10.89 73.14
CA GLY A 431 37.73 -10.53 72.36
C GLY A 431 37.42 -9.03 72.38
N LEU A 432 37.47 -8.40 73.57
CA LEU A 432 37.32 -6.95 73.72
C LEU A 432 38.45 -6.18 73.02
N GLN A 433 39.71 -6.60 73.16
CA GLN A 433 40.83 -5.99 72.42
C GLN A 433 40.70 -6.17 70.90
N ARG A 434 40.15 -7.29 70.44
CA ARG A 434 39.88 -7.52 69.02
C ARG A 434 38.78 -6.59 68.52
N LEU A 435 37.71 -6.39 69.29
CA LEU A 435 36.68 -5.38 68.99
C LEU A 435 37.28 -3.97 68.98
N ASP A 436 38.09 -3.62 69.97
CA ASP A 436 38.70 -2.29 70.06
C ASP A 436 39.74 -2.04 68.95
N SER A 437 40.48 -3.07 68.51
CA SER A 437 41.45 -2.93 67.40
C SER A 437 40.83 -2.98 66.01
N THR A 438 39.70 -3.68 65.83
CA THR A 438 39.02 -3.77 64.52
C THR A 438 37.92 -2.72 64.32
N TYR A 439 37.33 -2.20 65.40
CA TYR A 439 36.22 -1.26 65.37
C TYR A 439 36.30 -0.12 66.41
N GLY A 440 37.27 -0.14 67.34
CA GLY A 440 37.50 0.88 68.38
C GLY A 440 38.61 1.88 68.05
N GLY A 441 38.66 2.33 66.79
CA GLY A 441 39.40 3.51 66.37
C GLY A 441 38.43 4.61 65.96
N GLY A 442 37.97 5.41 66.92
CA GLY A 442 37.27 6.68 66.65
C GLY A 442 35.81 6.74 67.13
N LEU A 443 35.63 7.02 68.42
CA LEU A 443 34.91 8.23 68.80
C LEU A 443 35.95 9.27 69.22
#